data_AF-A0A022QZG9-F1
#
_entry.id   AF-A0A022QZG9-F1
#
_cell.length_a   1.000
_cell.length_b   1.000
_cell.length_c   1.000
_cell.angle_alpha   90.00
_cell.angle_beta   90.00
_cell.angle_gamma   90.00
#
_symmetry.space_group_name_H-M   'P 1'
#
loop_
_entity.id
_entity.type
_entity.pdbx_description
1 polymer ?
#
loop_
_entity_poly.entity_id
_entity_poly.type
_entity_poly.pdbx_seq_one_letter_code
_entity_poly.pdbx_strand_id
1 'polypeptide(L)'
;MYGDIIRIHGNSSTIFVPSIQQRTTNSNWTTKPYARLDDNKAMKKVREFTIIHQTPGNLPHCTRNFTSPAIIFSTGGYAGNNYHDFADVLIPLYSTSQQFHKNVIFLVADIHSYWTYEYKLILDNLSEHDIIDIDKENEVLCFPRLIVGLKANKELSIDSSLQFPHISTTNFTNFIRNTYSSERKSVSNECKKTKTRGPRLLIISRNKTRHLTNEDNVANMARSMGFKVAVQEIGWEIPKVAKFVNSFDVMIGVHGAGLTNMVFLPEKAVLIQIVPFALDSAARFYYEEPTKGMNLRYLEYKVSLNESSLFGKYPIDSDIYKNPDAMRNKGWLVFKSIYMDNQDVNVDLDRFRITLLKALELVCR
;
A
#
# COMPACT_ATOMS: atom_id res chain seq x y z
N MET A 1 -7.94 -34.64 24.03
CA MET A 1 -8.04 -33.78 22.84
C MET A 1 -7.09 -32.58 22.94
N TYR A 2 -5.77 -32.82 23.03
CA TYR A 2 -4.73 -31.76 23.04
C TYR A 2 -3.82 -31.84 21.79
N GLY A 3 -4.24 -32.63 20.80
CA GLY A 3 -3.39 -33.11 19.71
C GLY A 3 -3.22 -32.17 18.53
N ASP A 4 -4.01 -31.10 18.40
CA ASP A 4 -4.04 -30.26 17.19
C ASP A 4 -3.61 -28.80 17.43
N ILE A 5 -3.15 -28.47 18.64
CA ILE A 5 -2.76 -27.10 19.01
C ILE A 5 -1.37 -26.77 18.45
N ILE A 6 -1.26 -25.66 17.73
CA ILE A 6 0.01 -25.14 17.22
C ILE A 6 0.68 -24.33 18.32
N ARG A 7 1.97 -24.57 18.54
CA ARG A 7 2.80 -23.81 19.50
C ARG A 7 3.73 -22.88 18.75
N ILE A 8 3.91 -21.67 19.24
CA ILE A 8 4.94 -20.76 18.77
C ILE A 8 5.79 -20.30 19.95
N HIS A 9 7.10 -20.39 19.78
CA HIS A 9 8.06 -19.81 20.70
C HIS A 9 8.72 -18.63 20.01
N GLY A 10 8.37 -17.41 20.46
CA GLY A 10 8.75 -16.16 19.81
C GLY A 10 10.26 -15.98 19.74
N ASN A 11 10.96 -16.09 20.87
CA ASN A 11 12.41 -15.91 20.96
C ASN A 11 13.21 -16.80 19.99
N SER A 12 12.88 -18.10 19.87
CA SER A 12 13.57 -19.00 18.94
C SER A 12 13.02 -19.00 17.51
N SER A 13 12.04 -18.15 17.19
CA SER A 13 11.32 -18.13 15.92
C SER A 13 10.79 -19.51 15.50
N THR A 14 10.37 -20.35 16.46
CA THR A 14 10.03 -21.75 16.18
C THR A 14 8.53 -21.98 16.30
N ILE A 15 7.95 -22.59 15.27
CA ILE A 15 6.56 -22.99 15.23
C ILE A 15 6.52 -24.52 15.26
N PHE A 16 5.89 -25.08 16.30
CA PHE A 16 5.73 -26.52 16.45
C PHE A 16 4.32 -26.93 16.03
N VAL A 17 4.26 -27.80 15.04
CA VAL A 17 3.02 -28.35 14.51
C VAL A 17 2.91 -29.81 14.98
N PRO A 18 1.83 -30.20 15.67
CA PRO A 18 1.67 -31.58 16.06
C PRO A 18 1.54 -32.50 14.84
N SER A 19 2.17 -33.67 14.91
CA SER A 19 2.10 -34.73 13.89
C SER A 19 1.76 -36.08 14.51
N ILE A 20 0.79 -36.77 13.91
CA ILE A 20 0.33 -38.11 14.34
C ILE A 20 1.26 -39.22 13.86
N GLN A 21 1.99 -38.99 12.76
CA GLN A 21 2.95 -39.96 12.22
C GLN A 21 4.38 -39.60 12.63
N GLN A 22 5.16 -40.60 13.03
CA GLN A 22 6.62 -40.57 12.91
C GLN A 22 6.95 -40.48 11.41
N ARG A 23 6.83 -39.29 10.83
CA ARG A 23 7.40 -39.05 9.51
C ARG A 23 8.90 -39.28 9.66
N THR A 24 9.42 -40.28 8.96
CA THR A 24 10.84 -40.61 8.88
C THR A 24 11.67 -39.44 8.30
N THR A 25 11.00 -38.45 7.72
CA THR A 25 11.57 -37.16 7.38
C THR A 25 11.15 -36.12 8.42
N ASN A 26 12.12 -35.65 9.21
CA ASN A 26 12.04 -34.36 9.90
C ASN A 26 11.95 -33.28 8.80
N SER A 27 10.76 -33.05 8.25
CA SER A 27 10.53 -31.96 7.30
C SER A 27 10.47 -30.67 8.11
N ASN A 28 11.62 -30.19 8.54
CA ASN A 28 11.79 -28.85 9.05
C ASN A 28 11.99 -27.94 7.84
N TRP A 29 11.26 -26.85 7.77
CA TRP A 29 11.48 -25.83 6.76
C TRP A 29 11.37 -24.46 7.38
N THR A 30 11.87 -23.47 6.67
CA THR A 30 11.80 -22.09 7.09
C THR A 30 10.86 -21.29 6.20
N THR A 31 10.35 -20.21 6.76
CA THR A 31 9.51 -19.26 6.05
C THR A 31 9.66 -17.88 6.69
N LYS A 32 9.27 -16.86 5.94
CA LYS A 32 9.37 -15.45 6.32
C LYS A 32 7.99 -14.82 6.13
N PRO A 33 7.37 -14.29 7.19
CA PRO A 33 5.96 -13.95 7.17
C PRO A 33 5.72 -12.55 6.57
N TYR A 34 6.10 -12.36 5.30
CA TYR A 34 5.95 -11.09 4.56
C TYR A 34 5.29 -11.33 3.21
N ALA A 35 4.61 -10.33 2.66
CA ALA A 35 3.79 -10.52 1.47
C ALA A 35 4.58 -10.56 0.16
N ARG A 36 5.71 -9.85 0.06
CA ARG A 36 6.58 -9.85 -1.14
C ARG A 36 7.63 -10.98 -1.07
N LEU A 37 7.18 -12.21 -1.27
CA LEU A 37 8.04 -13.40 -1.16
C LEU A 37 9.20 -13.40 -2.18
N ASP A 38 8.99 -12.86 -3.38
CA ASP A 38 9.98 -12.84 -4.46
C ASP A 38 10.99 -11.66 -4.35
N ASP A 39 10.79 -10.73 -3.41
CA ASP A 39 11.70 -9.59 -3.22
C ASP A 39 12.82 -9.92 -2.21
N ASN A 40 13.96 -10.38 -2.74
CA ASN A 40 15.14 -10.70 -1.93
C ASN A 40 15.67 -9.54 -1.07
N LYS A 41 15.44 -8.27 -1.43
CA LYS A 41 15.91 -7.13 -0.64
C LYS A 41 15.02 -6.89 0.57
N ALA A 42 13.70 -6.96 0.40
CA ALA A 42 12.75 -6.92 1.51
C ALA A 42 12.99 -8.10 2.45
N MET A 43 13.10 -9.31 1.89
CA MET A 43 13.23 -10.55 2.65
C MET A 43 14.52 -10.64 3.47
N LYS A 44 15.57 -9.87 3.16
CA LYS A 44 16.78 -9.78 4.01
C LYS A 44 16.50 -9.18 5.39
N LYS A 45 15.48 -8.32 5.50
CA LYS A 45 15.12 -7.65 6.75
C LYS A 45 13.97 -8.34 7.50
N VAL A 46 13.38 -9.37 6.91
CA VAL A 46 12.27 -10.11 7.49
C VAL A 46 12.82 -11.28 8.29
N ARG A 47 12.40 -11.37 9.56
CA ARG A 47 12.71 -12.49 10.46
C ARG A 47 12.24 -13.83 9.89
N GLU A 48 13.11 -14.81 9.97
CA GLU A 48 12.82 -16.18 9.56
C GLU A 48 12.22 -16.99 10.72
N PHE A 49 11.20 -17.78 10.40
CA PHE A 49 10.58 -18.74 11.31
C PHE A 49 10.83 -20.16 10.83
N THR A 50 11.21 -21.04 11.75
CA THR A 50 11.35 -22.48 11.50
C THR A 50 10.08 -23.20 11.90
N ILE A 51 9.52 -23.97 10.99
CA ILE A 51 8.36 -24.83 11.25
C ILE A 51 8.86 -26.26 11.44
N ILE A 52 8.49 -26.86 12.58
CA ILE A 52 8.92 -28.19 12.98
C ILE A 52 7.68 -29.04 13.27
N HIS A 53 7.61 -30.22 12.65
CA HIS A 53 6.61 -31.22 12.98
C HIS A 53 7.13 -32.15 14.09
N GLN A 54 6.37 -32.31 15.17
CA GLN A 54 6.77 -33.17 16.28
C GLN A 54 5.61 -34.01 16.80
N THR A 55 5.96 -35.17 17.37
CA THR A 55 5.01 -36.01 18.10
C THR A 55 4.60 -35.32 19.42
N PRO A 56 3.39 -35.60 19.94
CA PRO A 56 2.88 -34.91 21.13
C PRO A 56 3.79 -34.93 22.36
N GLY A 57 4.59 -35.99 22.55
CA GLY A 57 5.52 -36.11 23.68
C GLY A 57 6.75 -35.22 23.61
N ASN A 58 7.09 -34.69 22.43
CA ASN A 58 8.25 -33.82 22.22
C ASN A 58 7.87 -32.33 22.09
N LEU A 59 6.57 -32.02 22.05
CA LEU A 59 6.09 -30.65 21.94
C LEU A 59 6.32 -29.89 23.26
N PRO A 60 6.74 -28.61 23.20
CA PRO A 60 6.87 -27.81 24.40
C PRO A 60 5.51 -27.60 25.09
N HIS A 61 5.54 -27.40 26.41
CA HIS A 61 4.34 -27.05 27.18
C HIS A 61 3.84 -25.66 26.79
N CYS A 62 2.52 -25.50 26.71
CA CYS A 62 1.90 -24.20 26.51
C CYS A 62 2.01 -23.38 27.79
N THR A 63 2.62 -22.19 27.70
CA THR A 63 2.61 -21.22 28.79
C THR A 63 1.31 -20.42 28.76
N ARG A 64 0.89 -19.98 27.57
CA ARG A 64 -0.38 -19.27 27.33
C ARG A 64 -1.18 -19.96 26.23
N ASN A 65 -2.45 -20.21 26.53
CA ASN A 65 -3.39 -20.83 25.60
C ASN A 65 -4.41 -19.82 25.13
N PHE A 66 -4.64 -19.78 23.81
CA PHE A 66 -5.63 -18.94 23.18
C PHE A 66 -6.71 -19.81 22.54
N THR A 67 -7.94 -19.30 22.53
CA THR A 67 -9.08 -19.92 21.83
C THR A 67 -9.28 -19.34 20.43
N SER A 68 -8.67 -18.19 20.14
CA SER A 68 -8.73 -17.51 18.85
C SER A 68 -7.59 -17.94 17.93
N PRO A 69 -7.78 -17.95 16.60
CA PRO A 69 -6.70 -18.17 15.64
C PRO A 69 -5.70 -17.01 15.68
N ALA A 70 -4.49 -17.24 15.14
CA ALA A 70 -3.47 -16.21 14.98
C ALA A 70 -2.99 -16.07 13.54
N ILE A 71 -2.59 -14.84 13.18
CA ILE A 71 -1.83 -14.54 11.96
C ILE A 71 -0.49 -13.96 12.40
N ILE A 72 0.61 -14.57 11.94
CA ILE A 72 1.93 -13.98 12.08
C ILE A 72 2.33 -13.24 10.80
N PHE A 73 2.78 -12.00 10.95
CA PHE A 73 3.32 -11.18 9.86
C PHE A 73 4.48 -10.30 10.33
N SER A 74 5.31 -9.85 9.41
CA SER A 74 6.47 -9.00 9.69
C SER A 74 6.29 -7.57 9.18
N THR A 75 6.81 -6.59 9.92
CA THR A 75 6.98 -5.21 9.48
C THR A 75 8.42 -4.86 9.06
N GLY A 76 9.34 -5.82 9.00
CA GLY A 76 10.77 -5.56 8.77
C GLY A 76 11.17 -5.19 7.34
N GLY A 77 10.36 -5.56 6.33
CA GLY A 77 10.67 -5.37 4.90
C GLY A 77 10.78 -3.91 4.45
N TYR A 78 9.69 -3.39 3.87
CA TYR A 78 9.59 -1.99 3.42
C TYR A 78 8.56 -1.17 4.21
N ALA A 79 8.00 -1.70 5.30
CA ALA A 79 7.09 -0.94 6.14
C ALA A 79 7.77 0.32 6.71
N GLY A 80 6.97 1.36 6.95
CA GLY A 80 7.41 2.74 7.19
C GLY A 80 7.49 3.59 5.92
N ASN A 81 7.21 2.99 4.76
CA ASN A 81 6.93 3.71 3.53
C ASN A 81 5.45 3.57 3.20
N ASN A 82 4.74 4.70 3.09
CA ASN A 82 3.28 4.71 2.87
C ASN A 82 2.81 3.80 1.72
N TYR A 83 3.58 3.67 0.62
CA TYR A 83 3.22 2.75 -0.46
C TYR A 83 3.23 1.29 0.03
N HIS A 84 4.34 0.89 0.63
CA HIS A 84 4.57 -0.48 1.11
C HIS A 84 3.74 -0.82 2.34
N ASP A 85 3.42 0.15 3.21
CA ASP A 85 2.51 -0.06 4.33
C ASP A 85 1.16 -0.58 3.83
N PHE A 86 0.62 0.01 2.76
CA PHE A 86 -0.61 -0.47 2.15
C PHE A 86 -0.42 -1.72 1.30
N ALA A 87 0.54 -1.71 0.37
CA ALA A 87 0.69 -2.77 -0.62
C ALA A 87 1.22 -4.09 -0.04
N ASP A 88 2.12 -4.02 0.94
CA ASP A 88 2.85 -5.19 1.44
C ASP A 88 2.30 -5.68 2.78
N VAL A 89 1.60 -4.82 3.53
CA VAL A 89 1.14 -5.15 4.89
C VAL A 89 -0.38 -5.02 5.03
N LEU A 90 -0.96 -3.82 4.91
CA LEU A 90 -2.36 -3.59 5.29
C LEU A 90 -3.39 -4.27 4.37
N ILE A 91 -3.21 -4.20 3.04
CA ILE A 91 -4.11 -4.88 2.09
C ILE A 91 -3.98 -6.42 2.21
N PRO A 92 -2.75 -6.99 2.25
CA PRO A 92 -2.59 -8.42 2.48
C PRO A 92 -3.09 -8.89 3.85
N LEU A 93 -2.91 -8.09 4.91
CA LEU A 93 -3.41 -8.38 6.25
C LEU A 93 -4.93 -8.40 6.28
N TYR A 94 -5.57 -7.36 5.73
CA TYR A 94 -7.03 -7.32 5.56
C TYR A 94 -7.53 -8.57 4.86
N SER A 95 -6.93 -8.91 3.71
CA SER A 95 -7.34 -10.09 2.93
C SER A 95 -7.18 -11.41 3.70
N THR A 96 -6.13 -11.52 4.51
CA THR A 96 -5.82 -12.71 5.29
C THR A 96 -6.74 -12.85 6.52
N SER A 97 -7.10 -11.73 7.15
CA SER A 97 -7.86 -11.70 8.41
C SER A 97 -9.38 -11.72 8.24
N GLN A 98 -9.91 -11.31 7.09
CA GLN A 98 -11.36 -11.21 6.84
C GLN A 98 -12.15 -12.47 7.23
N GLN A 99 -11.58 -13.67 6.99
CA GLN A 99 -12.23 -14.95 7.28
C GLN A 99 -12.54 -15.18 8.78
N PHE A 100 -11.95 -14.38 9.67
CA PHE A 100 -12.06 -14.55 11.11
C PHE A 100 -13.00 -13.54 11.77
N HIS A 101 -13.62 -12.63 11.01
CA HIS A 101 -14.59 -11.65 11.52
C HIS A 101 -14.12 -10.93 12.79
N LYS A 102 -12.87 -10.40 12.77
CA LYS A 102 -12.16 -9.75 13.89
C LYS A 102 -11.70 -10.66 15.03
N ASN A 103 -12.16 -11.91 15.12
CA ASN A 103 -11.68 -12.86 16.12
C ASN A 103 -10.38 -13.54 15.67
N VAL A 104 -9.28 -12.78 15.62
CA VAL A 104 -7.94 -13.26 15.26
C VAL A 104 -6.87 -12.45 15.96
N ILE A 105 -5.84 -13.11 16.47
CA ILE A 105 -4.72 -12.47 17.15
C ILE A 105 -3.61 -12.17 16.13
N PHE A 106 -3.06 -10.96 16.18
CA PHE A 106 -1.92 -10.58 15.35
C PHE A 106 -0.61 -10.76 16.13
N LEU A 107 0.26 -11.63 15.60
CA LEU A 107 1.64 -11.79 16.07
C LEU A 107 2.53 -11.02 15.10
N VAL A 108 3.16 -9.94 15.56
CA VAL A 108 3.93 -9.05 14.70
C VAL A 108 5.42 -9.25 14.96
N ALA A 109 6.13 -9.68 13.92
CA ALA A 109 7.58 -9.80 13.89
C ALA A 109 8.24 -8.55 13.30
N ASP A 110 9.49 -8.32 13.65
CA ASP A 110 10.26 -7.13 13.26
C ASP A 110 9.48 -5.84 13.55
N ILE A 111 8.85 -5.78 14.72
CA ILE A 111 7.84 -4.74 15.00
C ILE A 111 8.49 -3.35 15.09
N HIS A 112 7.88 -2.40 14.40
CA HIS A 112 8.16 -1.00 14.59
C HIS A 112 7.01 -0.35 15.37
N SER A 113 7.28 0.10 16.61
CA SER A 113 6.24 0.65 17.49
C SER A 113 5.53 1.88 16.92
N TYR A 114 6.24 2.71 16.14
CA TYR A 114 5.63 3.84 15.45
C TYR A 114 4.60 3.38 14.41
N TRP A 115 4.84 2.24 13.74
CA TRP A 115 3.96 1.72 12.69
C TRP A 115 2.64 1.22 13.26
N THR A 116 2.68 0.47 14.37
CA THR A 116 1.46 0.00 15.02
C THR A 116 0.66 1.15 15.62
N TYR A 117 1.33 2.19 16.12
CA TYR A 117 0.68 3.42 16.56
C TYR A 117 0.00 4.16 15.38
N GLU A 118 0.72 4.34 14.27
CA GLU A 118 0.24 5.05 13.09
C GLU A 118 -1.01 4.39 12.47
N TYR A 119 -1.04 3.05 12.43
CA TYR A 119 -2.13 2.28 11.85
C TYR A 119 -3.09 1.67 12.88
N LYS A 120 -3.04 2.11 14.14
CA LYS A 120 -3.83 1.54 15.24
C LYS A 120 -5.31 1.39 14.91
N LEU A 121 -5.95 2.42 14.35
CA LEU A 121 -7.37 2.36 14.01
C LEU A 121 -7.72 1.27 12.99
N ILE A 122 -6.84 1.01 12.02
CA ILE A 122 -7.02 -0.10 11.07
C ILE A 122 -6.89 -1.43 11.81
N LEU A 123 -5.84 -1.59 12.61
CA LEU A 123 -5.54 -2.83 13.32
C LEU A 123 -6.67 -3.21 14.30
N ASP A 124 -7.18 -2.25 15.07
CA ASP A 124 -8.31 -2.41 16.00
C ASP A 124 -9.65 -2.71 15.29
N ASN A 125 -9.76 -2.36 13.99
CA ASN A 125 -10.92 -2.71 13.18
C ASN A 125 -10.76 -4.06 12.45
N LEU A 126 -9.53 -4.58 12.33
CA LEU A 126 -9.23 -5.90 11.78
C LEU A 126 -9.24 -7.01 12.84
N SER A 127 -8.96 -6.69 14.10
CA SER A 127 -8.89 -7.61 15.24
C SER A 127 -9.54 -7.00 16.47
N GLU A 128 -10.26 -7.81 17.25
CA GLU A 128 -10.73 -7.43 18.60
C GLU A 128 -9.72 -7.71 19.71
N HIS A 129 -8.62 -8.39 19.38
CA HIS A 129 -7.54 -8.76 20.28
C HIS A 129 -6.36 -7.79 20.18
N ASP A 130 -5.64 -7.63 21.29
CA ASP A 130 -4.37 -6.91 21.33
C ASP A 130 -3.30 -7.58 20.45
N ILE A 131 -2.46 -6.74 19.85
CA ILE A 131 -1.31 -7.18 19.07
C ILE A 131 -0.24 -7.72 20.01
N ILE A 132 0.32 -8.88 19.67
CA ILE A 132 1.46 -9.45 20.36
C ILE A 132 2.72 -9.15 19.55
N ASP A 133 3.64 -8.41 20.16
CA ASP A 133 5.02 -8.27 19.72
C ASP A 133 5.76 -9.59 19.94
N ILE A 134 5.90 -10.39 18.87
CA ILE A 134 6.50 -11.73 18.98
C ILE A 134 8.02 -11.65 19.21
N ASP A 135 8.64 -10.49 18.97
CA ASP A 135 10.07 -10.30 19.17
C ASP A 135 10.43 -10.17 20.65
N LYS A 136 9.46 -9.77 21.48
CA LYS A 136 9.62 -9.67 22.94
C LYS A 136 8.99 -10.82 23.71
N GLU A 137 8.41 -11.79 23.01
CA GLU A 137 7.72 -12.91 23.63
C GLU A 137 8.70 -14.06 23.95
N ASN A 138 8.79 -14.38 25.25
CA ASN A 138 9.64 -15.46 25.76
C ASN A 138 8.83 -16.73 26.09
N GLU A 139 7.51 -16.64 26.06
CA GLU A 139 6.63 -17.74 26.39
C GLU A 139 6.26 -18.59 25.17
N VAL A 140 5.80 -19.82 25.43
CA VAL A 140 5.23 -20.69 24.40
C VAL A 140 3.75 -20.38 24.28
N LEU A 141 3.37 -19.72 23.19
CA LEU A 141 1.99 -19.36 22.88
C LEU A 141 1.32 -20.47 22.07
N CYS A 142 0.08 -20.79 22.42
CA CYS A 142 -0.65 -21.91 21.85
C CYS A 142 -1.97 -21.50 21.21
N PHE A 143 -2.15 -21.85 19.94
CA PHE A 143 -3.30 -21.45 19.13
C PHE A 143 -3.98 -22.66 18.47
N PRO A 144 -5.31 -22.64 18.29
CA PRO A 144 -6.02 -23.68 17.55
C PRO A 144 -5.74 -23.62 16.05
N ARG A 145 -5.30 -22.47 15.53
CA ARG A 145 -4.93 -22.26 14.13
C ARG A 145 -3.94 -21.10 14.02
N LEU A 146 -2.94 -21.26 13.17
CA LEU A 146 -1.92 -20.25 12.88
C LEU A 146 -1.77 -20.10 11.36
N ILE A 147 -1.79 -18.86 10.87
CA ILE A 147 -1.41 -18.51 9.50
C ILE A 147 -0.05 -17.81 9.54
N VAL A 148 0.88 -18.26 8.70
CA VAL A 148 2.22 -17.68 8.61
C VAL A 148 2.37 -16.88 7.33
N GLY A 149 2.55 -15.57 7.45
CA GLY A 149 2.63 -14.64 6.34
C GLY A 149 1.26 -14.11 5.89
N LEU A 150 1.31 -13.27 4.85
CA LEU A 150 0.16 -12.54 4.35
C LEU A 150 -0.15 -12.92 2.90
N LYS A 151 -1.43 -12.93 2.55
CA LYS A 151 -1.91 -13.18 1.19
C LYS A 151 -1.87 -11.90 0.35
N ALA A 152 -0.79 -11.67 -0.38
CA ALA A 152 -0.76 -10.71 -1.49
C ALA A 152 -0.91 -11.44 -2.82
N ASN A 153 -1.78 -10.92 -3.69
CA ASN A 153 -1.98 -11.48 -5.02
C ASN A 153 -2.00 -10.42 -6.14
N LYS A 154 -1.97 -9.14 -5.77
CA LYS A 154 -1.93 -8.04 -6.72
C LYS A 154 -1.32 -6.80 -6.05
N GLU A 155 -0.65 -5.99 -6.84
CA GLU A 155 0.01 -4.77 -6.37
C GLU A 155 -1.03 -3.72 -5.93
N LEU A 156 -0.89 -3.18 -4.71
CA LEU A 156 -1.78 -2.18 -4.08
C LEU A 156 -3.30 -2.46 -4.25
N SER A 157 -3.68 -3.72 -4.44
CA SER A 157 -5.04 -4.13 -4.75
C SER A 157 -5.23 -5.62 -4.44
N ILE A 158 -6.46 -6.10 -4.59
CA ILE A 158 -6.85 -7.48 -4.35
C ILE A 158 -7.42 -8.02 -5.65
N ASP A 159 -6.85 -9.13 -6.13
CA ASP A 159 -7.47 -9.95 -7.16
C ASP A 159 -8.51 -10.89 -6.55
N SER A 160 -9.78 -10.58 -6.75
CA SER A 160 -10.91 -11.33 -6.20
C SER A 160 -11.11 -12.71 -6.83
N SER A 161 -10.49 -12.98 -7.99
CA SER A 161 -10.61 -14.26 -8.70
C SER A 161 -9.79 -15.38 -8.03
N LEU A 162 -8.80 -15.01 -7.22
CA LEU A 162 -7.81 -15.94 -6.66
C LEU A 162 -8.07 -16.30 -5.19
N GLN A 163 -9.16 -15.81 -4.58
CA GLN A 163 -9.40 -15.98 -3.14
C GLN A 163 -10.87 -16.26 -2.78
N PHE A 164 -11.06 -17.19 -1.84
CA PHE A 164 -12.32 -17.44 -1.13
C PHE A 164 -12.14 -17.06 0.36
N PRO A 165 -13.07 -16.31 0.99
CA PRO A 165 -14.24 -15.67 0.38
C PRO A 165 -13.84 -14.60 -0.65
N HIS A 166 -14.74 -14.26 -1.57
CA HIS A 166 -14.50 -13.25 -2.60
C HIS A 166 -14.35 -11.86 -1.97
N ILE A 167 -13.11 -11.46 -1.72
CA ILE A 167 -12.73 -10.15 -1.22
C ILE A 167 -12.21 -9.33 -2.39
N SER A 168 -12.61 -8.07 -2.46
CA SER A 168 -12.19 -7.13 -3.51
C SER A 168 -11.51 -5.89 -2.92
N THR A 169 -10.80 -5.17 -3.79
CA THR A 169 -10.21 -3.87 -3.47
C THR A 169 -11.28 -2.85 -3.03
N THR A 170 -12.50 -2.94 -3.57
CA THR A 170 -13.64 -2.12 -3.14
C THR A 170 -14.06 -2.44 -1.69
N ASN A 171 -13.99 -3.70 -1.26
CA ASN A 171 -14.26 -4.04 0.14
C ASN A 171 -13.21 -3.41 1.06
N PHE A 172 -11.93 -3.47 0.69
CA PHE A 172 -10.85 -2.84 1.44
C PHE A 172 -11.03 -1.32 1.55
N THR A 173 -11.29 -0.61 0.45
CA THR A 173 -11.47 0.86 0.52
C THR A 173 -12.72 1.26 1.29
N ASN A 174 -13.80 0.47 1.24
CA ASN A 174 -14.96 0.64 2.12
C ASN A 174 -14.60 0.45 3.59
N PHE A 175 -13.82 -0.57 3.92
CA PHE A 175 -13.31 -0.80 5.26
C PHE A 175 -12.47 0.38 5.77
N ILE A 176 -11.57 0.91 4.95
CA ILE A 176 -10.77 2.11 5.29
C ILE A 176 -11.68 3.33 5.54
N ARG A 177 -12.64 3.60 4.65
CA ARG A 177 -13.58 4.72 4.83
C ARG A 177 -14.38 4.60 6.12
N ASN A 178 -14.87 3.41 6.44
CA ASN A 178 -15.61 3.16 7.68
C ASN A 178 -14.70 3.36 8.91
N THR A 179 -13.47 2.84 8.86
CA THR A 179 -12.48 2.95 9.95
C THR A 179 -12.21 4.40 10.34
N TYR A 180 -12.11 5.30 9.36
CA TYR A 180 -11.83 6.72 9.60
C TYR A 180 -13.07 7.61 9.65
N SER A 181 -14.27 7.03 9.63
CA SER A 181 -15.55 7.75 9.59
C SER A 181 -15.61 8.77 8.46
N SER A 182 -15.10 8.40 7.28
CA SER A 182 -15.10 9.23 6.09
C SER A 182 -16.53 9.48 5.62
N GLU A 183 -16.99 10.73 5.74
CA GLU A 183 -18.37 11.12 5.43
C GLU A 183 -18.73 10.96 3.94
N ARG A 184 -17.75 11.11 3.04
CA ARG A 184 -17.98 11.03 1.59
C ARG A 184 -17.70 9.62 1.07
N LYS A 185 -18.77 8.91 0.71
CA LYS A 185 -18.70 7.59 0.06
C LYS A 185 -18.37 7.68 -1.43
N SER A 186 -18.89 8.69 -2.12
CA SER A 186 -18.71 8.90 -3.56
C SER A 186 -18.68 10.40 -3.86
N VAL A 187 -17.98 10.78 -4.93
CA VAL A 187 -18.10 12.11 -5.53
C VAL A 187 -19.55 12.33 -5.93
N SER A 188 -20.08 13.49 -5.55
CA SER A 188 -21.44 13.95 -5.82
C SER A 188 -21.48 14.79 -7.10
N ASN A 189 -22.47 14.58 -7.95
CA ASN A 189 -22.64 15.33 -9.21
C ASN A 189 -23.17 16.77 -8.99
N GLU A 190 -22.88 17.37 -7.84
CA GLU A 190 -23.41 18.68 -7.41
C GLU A 190 -22.94 19.84 -8.28
N CYS A 191 -21.85 19.69 -9.04
CA CYS A 191 -21.44 20.66 -10.05
C CYS A 191 -22.60 21.06 -10.98
N LYS A 192 -23.51 20.13 -11.28
CA LYS A 192 -24.67 20.38 -12.14
C LYS A 192 -25.78 21.17 -11.45
N LYS A 193 -25.93 21.00 -10.12
CA LYS A 193 -27.09 21.50 -9.36
C LYS A 193 -26.86 22.91 -8.81
N THR A 194 -25.62 23.24 -8.45
CA THR A 194 -25.28 24.54 -7.90
C THR A 194 -24.11 25.14 -8.66
N LYS A 195 -24.35 26.22 -9.41
CA LYS A 195 -23.30 27.03 -10.08
C LYS A 195 -22.25 27.61 -9.11
N THR A 196 -22.41 27.41 -7.80
CA THR A 196 -21.66 28.07 -6.73
C THR A 196 -20.62 27.17 -6.02
N ARG A 197 -20.56 25.87 -6.31
CA ARG A 197 -19.56 24.96 -5.71
C ARG A 197 -18.82 24.15 -6.78
N GLY A 198 -17.68 24.68 -7.22
CA GLY A 198 -16.73 23.95 -8.05
C GLY A 198 -16.09 22.76 -7.33
N PRO A 199 -15.67 21.71 -8.07
CA PRO A 199 -15.09 20.49 -7.49
C PRO A 199 -13.77 20.79 -6.78
N ARG A 200 -13.49 20.00 -5.74
CA ARG A 200 -12.31 20.14 -4.89
C ARG A 200 -11.16 19.35 -5.47
N LEU A 201 -10.03 20.02 -5.68
CA LEU A 201 -8.83 19.44 -6.27
C LEU A 201 -7.65 19.56 -5.30
N LEU A 202 -6.99 18.44 -5.02
CA LEU A 202 -5.76 18.38 -4.25
C LEU A 202 -4.58 18.21 -5.20
N ILE A 203 -3.56 19.05 -5.06
CA ILE A 203 -2.23 18.82 -5.64
C ILE A 203 -1.32 18.37 -4.51
N ILE A 204 -0.79 17.16 -4.60
CA ILE A 204 0.21 16.66 -3.65
C ILE A 204 1.53 17.33 -3.98
N SER A 205 1.94 18.24 -3.10
CA SER A 205 3.24 18.92 -3.18
C SER A 205 4.34 18.03 -2.58
N ARG A 206 5.56 18.21 -3.06
CA ARG A 206 6.73 17.48 -2.58
C ARG A 206 7.99 18.31 -2.77
N ASN A 207 8.73 18.46 -1.67
CA ASN A 207 9.85 19.40 -1.62
C ASN A 207 11.23 18.79 -1.91
N LYS A 208 11.36 17.46 -1.90
CA LYS A 208 12.67 16.79 -1.98
C LYS A 208 13.02 16.20 -3.34
N THR A 209 12.15 15.36 -3.90
CA THR A 209 12.36 14.74 -5.22
C THR A 209 11.03 14.62 -5.94
N ARG A 210 11.06 14.53 -7.28
CA ARG A 210 9.85 14.42 -8.11
C ARG A 210 8.93 15.62 -7.88
N HIS A 211 9.54 16.77 -7.72
CA HIS A 211 8.87 18.04 -7.48
C HIS A 211 8.20 18.50 -8.78
N LEU A 212 6.96 18.96 -8.67
CA LEU A 212 6.29 19.72 -9.71
C LEU A 212 6.73 21.18 -9.60
N THR A 213 7.76 21.58 -10.35
CA THR A 213 8.43 22.87 -10.16
C THR A 213 7.57 24.07 -10.51
N ASN A 214 6.47 23.86 -11.26
CA ASN A 214 5.49 24.88 -11.61
C ASN A 214 4.12 24.62 -10.96
N GLU A 215 4.09 24.02 -9.76
CA GLU A 215 2.84 23.66 -9.05
C GLU A 215 1.89 24.85 -8.84
N ASP A 216 2.41 26.05 -8.57
CA ASP A 216 1.61 27.26 -8.42
C ASP A 216 0.89 27.63 -9.73
N ASN A 217 1.56 27.48 -10.87
CA ASN A 217 0.96 27.74 -12.17
C ASN A 217 -0.14 26.72 -12.49
N VAL A 218 0.10 25.44 -12.17
CA VAL A 218 -0.91 24.38 -12.30
C VAL A 218 -2.11 24.66 -11.39
N ALA A 219 -1.86 25.08 -10.15
CA ALA A 219 -2.90 25.43 -9.19
C ALA A 219 -3.73 26.64 -9.67
N ASN A 220 -3.08 27.69 -10.15
CA ASN A 220 -3.73 28.89 -10.69
C ASN A 220 -4.56 28.57 -11.93
N MET A 221 -4.05 27.73 -12.84
CA MET A 221 -4.80 27.25 -13.98
C MET A 221 -6.04 26.47 -13.54
N ALA A 222 -5.90 25.51 -12.63
CA ALA A 222 -7.03 24.74 -12.12
C ALA A 222 -8.09 25.64 -11.43
N ARG A 223 -7.68 26.65 -10.66
CA ARG A 223 -8.59 27.66 -10.09
C ARG A 223 -9.35 28.43 -11.17
N SER A 224 -8.65 28.87 -12.23
CA SER A 224 -9.28 29.57 -13.38
C SER A 224 -10.31 28.70 -14.12
N MET A 225 -10.17 27.38 -14.02
CA MET A 225 -11.08 26.39 -14.61
C MET A 225 -12.24 26.01 -13.67
N GLY A 226 -12.32 26.65 -12.48
CA GLY A 226 -13.42 26.46 -11.53
C GLY A 226 -13.15 25.45 -10.42
N PHE A 227 -11.95 24.88 -10.30
CA PHE A 227 -11.61 24.00 -9.18
C PHE A 227 -11.35 24.79 -7.89
N LYS A 228 -11.74 24.21 -6.75
CA LYS A 228 -11.27 24.65 -5.42
C LYS A 228 -9.99 23.90 -5.09
N VAL A 229 -8.85 24.56 -5.31
CA VAL A 229 -7.53 23.92 -5.25
C VAL A 229 -6.88 24.07 -3.89
N ALA A 230 -6.43 22.95 -3.33
CA ALA A 230 -5.46 22.90 -2.23
C ALA A 230 -4.13 22.31 -2.74
N VAL A 231 -3.02 22.88 -2.31
CA VAL A 231 -1.66 22.38 -2.57
C VAL A 231 -1.05 22.04 -1.22
N GLN A 232 -0.65 20.78 -1.01
CA GLN A 232 -0.24 20.32 0.30
C GLN A 232 0.71 19.13 0.21
N GLU A 233 1.80 19.16 0.98
CA GLU A 233 2.59 17.96 1.27
C GLU A 233 1.85 17.11 2.31
N ILE A 234 1.64 15.84 2.01
CA ILE A 234 0.85 14.94 2.87
C ILE A 234 1.69 14.50 4.08
N GLY A 235 1.15 14.74 5.27
CA GLY A 235 1.76 14.33 6.52
C GLY A 235 1.59 12.83 6.84
N TRP A 236 1.97 12.46 8.05
CA TRP A 236 1.99 11.07 8.55
C TRP A 236 0.82 10.74 9.50
N GLU A 237 0.04 11.74 9.94
CA GLU A 237 -1.10 11.51 10.83
C GLU A 237 -2.29 10.91 10.06
N ILE A 238 -2.30 9.59 9.88
CA ILE A 238 -3.25 8.86 9.03
C ILE A 238 -4.71 9.26 9.25
N PRO A 239 -5.25 9.41 10.48
CA PRO A 239 -6.64 9.82 10.66
C PRO A 239 -6.95 11.21 10.10
N LYS A 240 -6.01 12.16 10.19
CA LYS A 240 -6.16 13.50 9.61
C LYS A 240 -6.03 13.46 8.10
N VAL A 241 -5.06 12.70 7.59
CA VAL A 241 -4.85 12.52 6.15
C VAL A 241 -6.07 11.88 5.50
N ALA A 242 -6.64 10.83 6.12
CA ALA A 242 -7.83 10.15 5.62
C ALA A 242 -9.01 11.13 5.46
N LYS A 243 -9.31 11.93 6.49
CA LYS A 243 -10.38 12.95 6.44
C LYS A 243 -10.09 14.04 5.42
N PHE A 244 -8.85 14.51 5.37
CA PHE A 244 -8.42 15.55 4.44
C PHE A 244 -8.56 15.09 2.99
N VAL A 245 -7.98 13.94 2.63
CA VAL A 245 -8.00 13.41 1.26
C VAL A 245 -9.41 13.00 0.83
N ASN A 246 -10.22 12.40 1.72
CA ASN A 246 -11.61 12.04 1.42
C ASN A 246 -12.49 13.24 1.04
N SER A 247 -12.04 14.45 1.39
CA SER A 247 -12.77 15.68 1.11
C SER A 247 -12.60 16.21 -0.33
N PHE A 248 -11.74 15.59 -1.15
CA PHE A 248 -11.46 16.01 -2.54
C PHE A 248 -12.16 15.14 -3.60
N ASP A 249 -12.41 15.72 -4.77
CA ASP A 249 -12.99 15.06 -5.94
C ASP A 249 -11.93 14.67 -6.97
N VAL A 250 -10.82 15.42 -6.99
CA VAL A 250 -9.66 15.20 -7.86
C VAL A 250 -8.40 15.26 -7.02
N MET A 251 -7.45 14.35 -7.27
CA MET A 251 -6.12 14.36 -6.67
C MET A 251 -5.06 14.29 -7.76
N ILE A 252 -4.10 15.20 -7.72
CA ILE A 252 -2.98 15.29 -8.67
C ILE A 252 -1.69 15.02 -7.91
N GLY A 253 -0.78 14.27 -8.53
CA GLY A 253 0.59 14.22 -8.07
C GLY A 253 1.52 13.58 -9.10
N VAL A 254 2.80 13.92 -8.98
CA VAL A 254 3.86 13.23 -9.71
C VAL A 254 3.94 11.77 -9.22
N HIS A 255 4.25 10.83 -10.12
CA HIS A 255 4.45 9.42 -9.76
C HIS A 255 5.35 9.31 -8.51
N GLY A 256 4.87 8.66 -7.44
CA GLY A 256 5.63 8.52 -6.21
C GLY A 256 5.67 9.78 -5.31
N ALA A 257 4.82 10.78 -5.54
CA ALA A 257 4.64 11.94 -4.66
C ALA A 257 3.80 11.63 -3.40
N GLY A 258 3.32 10.39 -3.24
CA GLY A 258 2.36 10.01 -2.19
C GLY A 258 0.96 9.70 -2.73
N LEU A 259 0.87 9.26 -4.00
CA LEU A 259 -0.41 8.92 -4.65
C LEU A 259 -1.14 7.76 -3.97
N THR A 260 -0.48 6.94 -3.14
CA THR A 260 -1.12 5.88 -2.34
C THR A 260 -2.24 6.41 -1.46
N ASN A 261 -2.20 7.69 -1.08
CA ASN A 261 -3.31 8.35 -0.38
C ASN A 261 -4.64 8.31 -1.15
N MET A 262 -4.65 7.90 -2.43
CA MET A 262 -5.86 7.60 -3.19
C MET A 262 -6.78 6.57 -2.50
N VAL A 263 -6.25 5.71 -1.62
CA VAL A 263 -7.04 4.77 -0.81
C VAL A 263 -8.11 5.46 0.05
N PHE A 264 -7.93 6.76 0.35
CA PHE A 264 -8.85 7.57 1.14
C PHE A 264 -9.86 8.38 0.30
N LEU A 265 -9.66 8.45 -1.03
CA LEU A 265 -10.57 9.18 -1.91
C LEU A 265 -11.98 8.56 -1.89
N PRO A 266 -13.03 9.38 -2.05
CA PRO A 266 -14.36 8.87 -2.26
C PRO A 266 -14.45 8.17 -3.63
N GLU A 267 -15.39 7.24 -3.78
CA GLU A 267 -15.61 6.57 -5.06
C GLU A 267 -15.91 7.57 -6.19
N LYS A 268 -15.53 7.22 -7.42
CA LYS A 268 -15.63 8.04 -8.63
C LYS A 268 -14.77 9.30 -8.65
N ALA A 269 -13.96 9.55 -7.61
CA ALA A 269 -12.93 10.59 -7.66
C ALA A 269 -11.90 10.30 -8.75
N VAL A 270 -11.26 11.36 -9.22
CA VAL A 270 -10.26 11.28 -10.29
C VAL A 270 -8.85 11.38 -9.71
N LEU A 271 -8.03 10.36 -9.96
CA LEU A 271 -6.59 10.44 -9.80
C LEU A 271 -5.97 10.94 -11.11
N ILE A 272 -5.25 12.05 -11.06
CA ILE A 272 -4.40 12.52 -12.15
C ILE A 272 -2.95 12.21 -11.78
N GLN A 273 -2.35 11.27 -12.49
CA GLN A 273 -0.95 10.95 -12.32
C GLN A 273 -0.11 11.70 -13.34
N ILE A 274 0.78 12.57 -12.87
CA ILE A 274 1.86 13.12 -13.69
C ILE A 274 2.94 12.05 -13.76
N VAL A 275 3.17 11.49 -14.94
CA VAL A 275 4.10 10.37 -15.19
C VAL A 275 5.42 10.96 -15.69
N PRO A 276 6.49 10.96 -14.87
CA PRO A 276 7.82 11.38 -15.33
C PRO A 276 8.32 10.53 -16.49
N PHE A 277 9.28 11.06 -17.23
CA PHE A 277 9.89 10.36 -18.35
C PHE A 277 10.39 8.96 -17.95
N ALA A 278 10.11 7.97 -18.80
CA ALA A 278 10.46 6.56 -18.64
C ALA A 278 9.75 5.77 -17.52
N LEU A 279 8.67 6.31 -16.93
CA LEU A 279 7.92 5.64 -15.87
C LEU A 279 6.55 5.07 -16.28
N ASP A 280 6.24 4.97 -17.57
CA ASP A 280 4.94 4.49 -18.09
C ASP A 280 4.49 3.16 -17.48
N SER A 281 5.36 2.13 -17.57
CA SER A 281 5.07 0.80 -17.03
C SER A 281 4.87 0.82 -15.50
N ALA A 282 5.64 1.64 -14.80
CA ALA A 282 5.53 1.79 -13.34
C ALA A 282 4.23 2.52 -12.96
N ALA A 283 3.84 3.56 -13.69
CA ALA A 283 2.60 4.29 -13.46
C ALA A 283 1.38 3.37 -13.58
N ARG A 284 1.35 2.55 -14.65
CA ARG A 284 0.27 1.59 -14.86
C ARG A 284 0.18 0.57 -13.72
N PHE A 285 1.29 -0.07 -13.40
CA PHE A 285 1.34 -1.15 -12.42
C PHE A 285 1.02 -0.67 -10.99
N TYR A 286 1.58 0.48 -10.59
CA TYR A 286 1.49 0.95 -9.21
C TYR A 286 0.23 1.78 -8.90
N TYR A 287 -0.40 2.42 -9.90
CA TYR A 287 -1.53 3.33 -9.64
C TYR A 287 -2.70 3.20 -10.62
N GLU A 288 -2.49 3.05 -11.94
CA GLU A 288 -3.61 2.89 -12.88
C GLU A 288 -4.44 1.64 -12.57
N GLU A 289 -3.83 0.45 -12.55
CA GLU A 289 -4.58 -0.80 -12.33
C GLU A 289 -5.23 -0.85 -10.94
N PRO A 290 -4.58 -0.40 -9.84
CA PRO A 290 -5.23 -0.32 -8.53
C PRO A 290 -6.45 0.60 -8.48
N THR A 291 -6.45 1.75 -9.18
CA THR A 291 -7.57 2.70 -9.15
C THR A 291 -8.89 2.08 -9.61
N LYS A 292 -8.84 1.16 -10.58
CA LYS A 292 -10.02 0.43 -11.08
C LYS A 292 -10.67 -0.37 -9.95
N GLY A 293 -9.86 -1.07 -9.16
CA GLY A 293 -10.34 -1.83 -8.00
C GLY A 293 -10.85 -0.95 -6.85
N MET A 294 -10.41 0.30 -6.78
CA MET A 294 -10.87 1.27 -5.77
C MET A 294 -12.13 2.05 -6.19
N ASN A 295 -12.71 1.72 -7.37
CA ASN A 295 -13.79 2.49 -8.00
C ASN A 295 -13.42 3.96 -8.22
N LEU A 296 -12.16 4.24 -8.54
CA LEU A 296 -11.67 5.57 -8.91
C LEU A 296 -11.55 5.68 -10.43
N ARG A 297 -11.47 6.92 -10.91
CA ARG A 297 -11.19 7.24 -12.30
C ARG A 297 -9.73 7.66 -12.42
N TYR A 298 -9.07 7.25 -13.48
CA TYR A 298 -7.65 7.52 -13.69
C TYR A 298 -7.44 8.35 -14.94
N LEU A 299 -6.57 9.36 -14.82
CA LEU A 299 -6.02 10.12 -15.93
C LEU A 299 -4.51 10.17 -15.77
N GLU A 300 -3.79 10.01 -16.88
CA GLU A 300 -2.35 10.21 -16.92
C GLU A 300 -1.98 11.46 -17.70
N TYR A 301 -0.92 12.13 -17.24
CA TYR A 301 -0.21 13.15 -17.97
C TYR A 301 1.24 12.71 -18.16
N LYS A 302 1.57 12.30 -19.39
CA LYS A 302 2.92 11.85 -19.73
C LYS A 302 3.81 13.05 -20.00
N VAL A 303 4.84 13.18 -19.17
CA VAL A 303 5.85 14.23 -19.25
C VAL A 303 6.77 13.91 -20.43
N SER A 304 6.87 14.84 -21.39
CA SER A 304 7.87 14.76 -22.45
C SER A 304 9.25 15.18 -21.93
N LEU A 305 10.31 14.85 -22.67
CA LEU A 305 11.67 15.12 -22.20
C LEU A 305 11.91 16.61 -21.89
N ASN A 306 11.36 17.53 -22.67
CA ASN A 306 11.47 18.98 -22.44
C ASN A 306 10.76 19.50 -21.17
N GLU A 307 9.82 18.73 -20.63
CA GLU A 307 9.13 19.01 -19.36
C GLU A 307 9.86 18.37 -18.16
N SER A 308 10.87 17.56 -18.44
CA SER A 308 11.67 16.87 -17.43
C SER A 308 12.96 17.63 -17.17
N SER A 309 13.31 17.76 -15.88
CA SER A 309 14.64 18.25 -15.48
C SER A 309 15.79 17.31 -15.91
N LEU A 310 15.50 16.15 -16.51
CA LEU A 310 16.51 15.31 -17.15
C LEU A 310 17.04 15.92 -18.44
N PHE A 311 16.29 16.82 -19.10
CA PHE A 311 16.72 17.43 -20.34
C PHE A 311 18.05 18.19 -20.17
N GLY A 312 19.01 17.92 -21.05
CA GLY A 312 20.34 18.53 -21.02
C GLY A 312 21.31 17.97 -19.97
N LYS A 313 20.86 17.07 -19.06
CA LYS A 313 21.76 16.45 -18.06
C LYS A 313 22.66 15.35 -18.63
N TYR A 314 22.29 14.76 -19.75
CA TYR A 314 23.03 13.67 -20.39
C TYR A 314 23.29 13.98 -21.87
N PRO A 315 24.30 13.36 -22.50
CA PRO A 315 24.50 13.47 -23.94
C PRO A 315 23.23 13.11 -24.71
N ILE A 316 22.96 13.82 -25.80
CA ILE A 316 21.73 13.63 -26.61
C ILE A 316 21.58 12.19 -27.13
N ASP A 317 22.71 11.52 -27.37
CA ASP A 317 22.74 10.15 -27.85
C ASP A 317 22.74 9.09 -26.74
N SER A 318 22.60 9.49 -25.48
CA SER A 318 22.61 8.55 -24.36
C SER A 318 21.40 7.62 -24.34
N ASP A 319 21.64 6.37 -23.92
CA ASP A 319 20.58 5.39 -23.68
C ASP A 319 19.57 5.86 -22.63
N ILE A 320 19.93 6.83 -21.79
CA ILE A 320 19.02 7.41 -20.79
C ILE A 320 17.81 8.06 -21.47
N TYR A 321 18.01 8.68 -22.64
CA TYR A 321 16.90 9.25 -23.41
C TYR A 321 16.34 8.26 -24.42
N LYS A 322 17.21 7.49 -25.10
CA LYS A 322 16.81 6.65 -26.24
C LYS A 322 16.27 5.28 -25.84
N ASN A 323 16.79 4.69 -24.77
CA ASN A 323 16.45 3.33 -24.35
C ASN A 323 16.40 3.20 -22.81
N PRO A 324 15.36 3.76 -22.17
CA PRO A 324 15.24 3.67 -20.71
C PRO A 324 15.17 2.24 -20.15
N ASP A 325 14.72 1.26 -20.95
CA ASP A 325 14.70 -0.15 -20.55
C ASP A 325 16.12 -0.72 -20.38
N ALA A 326 17.11 -0.22 -21.14
CA ALA A 326 18.51 -0.57 -20.90
C ALA A 326 18.97 -0.14 -19.50
N MET A 327 18.47 0.98 -18.97
CA MET A 327 18.78 1.40 -17.60
C MET A 327 18.10 0.51 -16.56
N ARG A 328 16.91 -0.03 -16.86
CA ARG A 328 16.25 -1.03 -16.02
C ARG A 328 17.06 -2.32 -15.93
N ASN A 329 17.66 -2.75 -17.04
CA ASN A 329 18.53 -3.93 -17.11
C ASN A 329 19.85 -3.74 -16.33
N LYS A 330 20.31 -2.50 -16.14
CA LYS A 330 21.43 -2.17 -15.25
C LYS A 330 21.07 -2.26 -13.75
N GLY A 331 19.81 -2.51 -13.44
CA GLY A 331 19.30 -2.76 -12.09
C GLY A 331 18.49 -1.61 -11.51
N TRP A 332 17.61 -1.96 -10.56
CA TRP A 332 16.64 -1.05 -9.96
C TRP A 332 17.24 0.22 -9.35
N LEU A 333 18.41 0.13 -8.71
CA LEU A 333 19.01 1.30 -8.05
C LEU A 333 19.45 2.36 -9.06
N VAL A 334 19.98 1.94 -10.21
CA VAL A 334 20.38 2.84 -11.30
C VAL A 334 19.15 3.49 -11.90
N PHE A 335 18.13 2.68 -12.24
CA PHE A 335 16.87 3.16 -12.79
C PHE A 335 16.17 4.17 -11.86
N LYS A 336 16.05 3.84 -10.57
CA LYS A 336 15.47 4.71 -9.55
C LYS A 336 16.25 6.01 -9.42
N SER A 337 17.58 5.94 -9.36
CA SER A 337 18.42 7.13 -9.24
C SER A 337 18.17 8.10 -10.40
N ILE A 338 18.13 7.61 -11.64
CA ILE A 338 17.98 8.46 -12.82
C ILE A 338 16.55 9.00 -12.94
N TYR A 339 15.56 8.11 -13.04
CA TYR A 339 14.20 8.49 -13.44
C TYR A 339 13.28 8.82 -12.27
N MET A 340 13.65 8.50 -11.03
CA MET A 340 12.80 8.75 -9.87
C MET A 340 13.42 9.72 -8.86
N ASP A 341 14.72 9.66 -8.58
CA ASP A 341 15.33 10.51 -7.55
C ASP A 341 15.81 11.85 -8.12
N ASN A 342 16.33 11.86 -9.36
CA ASN A 342 16.96 13.03 -9.99
C ASN A 342 16.13 13.65 -11.13
N GLN A 343 14.83 13.41 -11.11
CA GLN A 343 13.87 13.90 -12.10
C GLN A 343 12.71 14.65 -11.42
N ASP A 344 12.79 15.98 -11.47
CA ASP A 344 11.68 16.90 -11.26
C ASP A 344 10.99 17.24 -12.59
N VAL A 345 9.77 17.77 -12.50
CA VAL A 345 8.86 17.97 -13.64
C VAL A 345 8.36 19.41 -13.67
N ASN A 346 8.35 20.01 -14.87
CA ASN A 346 7.72 21.28 -15.18
C ASN A 346 6.70 21.05 -16.32
N VAL A 347 5.42 20.92 -15.98
CA VAL A 347 4.41 20.54 -16.97
C VAL A 347 4.07 21.71 -17.90
N ASP A 348 3.88 21.41 -19.18
CA ASP A 348 3.30 22.31 -20.17
C ASP A 348 1.83 22.58 -19.81
N LEU A 349 1.51 23.85 -19.55
CA LEU A 349 0.20 24.24 -19.04
C LEU A 349 -0.90 24.06 -20.10
N ASP A 350 -0.62 24.30 -21.38
CA ASP A 350 -1.61 24.18 -22.45
C ASP A 350 -2.00 22.72 -22.66
N ARG A 351 -1.01 21.81 -22.62
CA ARG A 351 -1.26 20.38 -22.66
C ARG A 351 -1.94 19.89 -21.38
N PHE A 352 -1.48 20.35 -20.21
CA PHE A 352 -2.05 19.92 -18.93
C PHE A 352 -3.50 20.39 -18.73
N ARG A 353 -3.86 21.55 -19.30
CA ARG A 353 -5.23 22.07 -19.34
C ARG A 353 -6.22 21.04 -19.91
N ILE A 354 -5.82 20.31 -20.94
CA ILE A 354 -6.66 19.27 -21.56
C ILE A 354 -6.97 18.15 -20.56
N THR A 355 -6.00 17.75 -19.75
CA THR A 355 -6.19 16.75 -18.68
C THR A 355 -7.12 17.25 -17.59
N LEU A 356 -6.98 18.52 -17.17
CA LEU A 356 -7.88 19.14 -16.19
C LEU A 356 -9.32 19.27 -16.71
N LEU A 357 -9.52 19.58 -18.00
CA LEU A 357 -10.85 19.62 -18.62
C LEU A 357 -11.52 18.25 -18.55
N LYS A 358 -10.79 17.18 -18.89
CA LYS A 358 -11.30 15.80 -18.76
C LYS A 358 -11.65 15.46 -17.32
N ALA A 359 -10.81 15.85 -16.36
CA ALA A 359 -11.08 15.63 -14.94
C ALA A 359 -12.37 16.33 -14.51
N LEU A 360 -12.58 17.58 -14.95
CA LEU A 360 -13.78 18.37 -14.67
C LEU A 360 -15.04 17.67 -15.22
N GLU A 361 -14.99 17.22 -16.48
CA GLU A 361 -16.09 16.46 -17.09
C GLU A 361 -16.41 15.18 -16.31
N LEU A 362 -15.40 14.49 -15.78
CA LEU A 362 -15.60 13.26 -15.04
C LEU A 362 -16.29 13.51 -13.69
N VAL A 363 -15.84 14.50 -12.91
CA VAL A 363 -16.40 14.76 -11.57
C VAL A 363 -17.73 15.52 -11.62
N CYS A 364 -18.01 16.22 -12.72
CA CYS A 364 -19.25 16.98 -12.90
C CYS A 364 -20.27 16.28 -13.83
N ARG A 365 -20.05 14.99 -14.17
CA ARG A 365 -20.92 14.19 -15.05
C ARG A 365 -22.25 13.80 -14.42
#